data_AF-A0A6N9B8T0-F1
#
_entry.id   AF-A0A6N9B8T0-F1
#
_cell.length_a   1.000
_cell.length_b   1.000
_cell.length_c   1.000
_cell.angle_alpha   90.00
_cell.angle_beta   90.00
_cell.angle_gamma   90.00
#
_symmetry.space_group_name_H-M   'P 1'
#
loop_
_entity.id
_entity.type
_entity.pdbx_description
1 polymer ?
#
loop_
_entity_poly.entity_id
_entity_poly.type
_entity_poly.pdbx_seq_one_letter_code
_entity_poly.pdbx_strand_id
1 'polypeptide(L)'
;MTVYFIGAGPGDPDLITVKGQKLISQCPVCIYAGSLVPEDVITSAPEDALVMDSASMNLEEIMEIITKAHNEGKDIARVHS
;
A
#
# COMPACT_ATOMS: atom_id res chain seq x y z
N MET A 1 -5.93 -1.05 13.95
CA MET A 1 -4.74 -1.09 13.11
C MET A 1 -4.58 -2.48 12.50
N THR A 2 -4.56 -2.56 11.18
CA THR A 2 -4.39 -3.81 10.40
C THR A 2 -3.51 -3.54 9.19
N VAL A 3 -2.64 -4.52 8.86
CA VAL A 3 -1.88 -4.53 7.61
C VAL A 3 -2.67 -5.35 6.60
N TYR A 4 -3.20 -4.69 5.56
CA TYR A 4 -3.90 -5.34 4.47
C TYR A 4 -2.91 -5.64 3.35
N PHE A 5 -2.63 -6.91 3.12
CA PHE A 5 -1.92 -7.36 1.93
C PHE A 5 -2.92 -7.43 0.77
N ILE A 6 -2.65 -6.66 -0.28
CA ILE A 6 -3.56 -6.43 -1.40
C ILE A 6 -2.84 -6.80 -2.70
N GLY A 7 -3.45 -7.66 -3.51
CA GLY A 7 -3.03 -7.89 -4.88
C GLY A 7 -3.53 -6.77 -5.79
N ALA A 8 -2.60 -6.11 -6.48
CA ALA A 8 -2.83 -5.03 -7.45
C ALA A 8 -3.49 -5.53 -8.74
N GLY A 9 -3.39 -6.83 -9.04
CA GLY A 9 -3.69 -7.36 -10.36
C GLY A 9 -2.50 -7.17 -11.32
N PRO A 10 -2.69 -7.39 -12.62
CA PRO A 10 -1.61 -7.44 -13.59
C PRO A 10 -1.11 -6.05 -14.06
N GLY A 11 -1.55 -4.96 -13.43
CA GLY A 11 -1.06 -3.60 -13.66
C GLY A 11 -2.15 -2.59 -14.03
N ASP A 12 -3.19 -2.99 -14.75
CA ASP A 12 -4.32 -2.12 -15.06
C ASP A 12 -5.12 -1.79 -13.77
N PRO A 13 -5.33 -0.50 -13.43
CA PRO A 13 -6.07 -0.09 -12.24
C PRO A 13 -7.48 -0.66 -12.14
N ASP A 14 -8.14 -0.96 -13.26
CA ASP A 14 -9.49 -1.53 -13.26
C ASP A 14 -9.51 -3.04 -12.97
N LEU A 15 -8.34 -3.70 -12.96
CA LEU A 15 -8.21 -5.12 -12.67
C LEU A 15 -7.90 -5.42 -11.19
N ILE A 16 -7.75 -4.39 -10.36
CA ILE A 16 -7.75 -4.57 -8.90
C ILE A 16 -9.16 -4.95 -8.43
N THR A 17 -9.24 -5.74 -7.36
CA THR A 17 -10.55 -6.02 -6.76
C THR A 17 -11.18 -4.76 -6.16
N VAL A 18 -12.51 -4.65 -6.22
CA VAL A 18 -13.27 -3.57 -5.57
C VAL A 18 -12.93 -3.41 -4.08
N LYS A 19 -12.64 -4.51 -3.38
CA LYS A 19 -12.22 -4.48 -1.97
C LYS A 19 -10.82 -3.90 -1.81
N GLY A 20 -9.88 -4.28 -2.70
CA GLY A 20 -8.51 -3.74 -2.70
C GLY A 20 -8.50 -2.23 -2.86
N GLN A 21 -9.21 -1.71 -3.86
CA GLN A 21 -9.28 -0.26 -4.10
C GLN A 21 -9.88 0.51 -2.93
N LYS A 22 -10.97 -0.02 -2.32
CA LYS A 22 -11.56 0.58 -1.12
C LYS A 22 -10.59 0.64 0.06
N LEU A 23 -9.80 -0.42 0.27
CA LEU A 23 -8.80 -0.44 1.34
C LEU A 23 -7.68 0.57 1.08
N ILE A 24 -7.18 0.66 -0.16
CA ILE A 24 -6.19 1.67 -0.55
C ILE A 24 -6.72 3.08 -0.24
N SER A 25 -7.99 3.37 -0.57
CA SER A 25 -8.59 4.70 -0.31
C SER A 25 -8.86 5.05 1.15
N GLN A 26 -8.69 4.11 2.07
CA GLN A 26 -8.98 4.29 3.50
C GLN A 26 -7.71 4.22 4.36
N CYS A 27 -6.64 3.63 3.85
CA CYS A 27 -5.42 3.43 4.62
C CYS A 27 -4.59 4.73 4.64
N PRO A 28 -4.27 5.29 5.82
CA PRO A 28 -3.37 6.44 5.95
C PRO A 28 -1.91 6.12 5.62
N VAL A 29 -1.56 4.85 5.37
CA VAL A 29 -0.24 4.42 4.91
C VAL A 29 -0.42 3.46 3.74
N CYS A 30 0.28 3.70 2.64
CA CYS A 30 0.29 2.83 1.46
C CYS A 30 1.74 2.48 1.09
N ILE A 31 2.08 1.19 1.10
CA ILE A 31 3.40 0.69 0.74
C ILE A 31 3.25 -0.20 -0.48
N TYR A 32 3.83 0.15 -1.62
CA TYR A 32 3.69 -0.62 -2.87
C TYR A 32 5.02 -1.18 -3.36
N ALA A 33 4.96 -2.25 -4.15
CA ALA A 33 6.14 -3.00 -4.63
C ALA A 33 6.67 -2.47 -5.97
N GLY A 34 7.16 -1.23 -6.00
CA GLY A 34 7.98 -0.70 -7.10
C GLY A 34 7.37 -0.78 -8.48
N SER A 35 8.24 -0.96 -9.47
CA SER A 35 7.93 -1.03 -10.90
C SER A 35 6.94 -2.14 -11.30
N LEU A 36 6.61 -3.07 -10.40
CA LEU A 36 5.61 -4.12 -10.64
C LEU A 36 4.18 -3.66 -10.35
N VAL A 37 4.00 -2.59 -9.58
CA VAL A 37 2.70 -2.00 -9.29
C VAL A 37 2.70 -0.59 -9.89
N PRO A 38 1.98 -0.35 -11.00
CA PRO A 38 1.86 0.98 -11.57
C PRO A 38 1.26 1.97 -10.56
N GLU A 39 1.78 3.21 -10.54
CA GLU A 39 1.30 4.25 -9.62
C GLU A 39 -0.21 4.47 -9.75
N ASP A 40 -0.76 4.36 -10.97
CA ASP A 40 -2.19 4.50 -11.25
C ASP A 40 -3.06 3.56 -10.38
N VAL A 41 -2.55 2.37 -10.00
CA VAL A 41 -3.27 1.41 -9.14
C VAL A 41 -3.46 1.94 -7.71
N ILE A 42 -2.53 2.76 -7.22
CA ILE A 42 -2.54 3.28 -5.86
C ILE A 42 -3.00 4.74 -5.76
N THR A 43 -3.34 5.38 -6.88
CA THR A 43 -3.80 6.79 -6.93
C THR A 43 -5.03 7.07 -6.06
N SER A 44 -5.82 6.05 -5.72
CA SER A 44 -6.96 6.19 -4.81
C SER A 44 -6.55 6.39 -3.35
N ALA A 45 -5.27 6.30 -2.99
CA ALA A 45 -4.80 6.55 -1.63
C ALA A 45 -5.18 7.97 -1.18
N PRO A 46 -5.48 8.19 0.12
CA PRO A 46 -5.79 9.52 0.64
C PRO A 46 -4.69 10.54 0.33
N GLU A 47 -5.06 11.80 0.08
CA GLU A 47 -4.09 12.88 -0.21
C GLU A 47 -3.07 13.10 0.93
N ASP A 48 -3.48 12.83 2.17
CA ASP A 48 -2.65 12.94 3.37
C ASP A 48 -1.97 11.60 3.77
N ALA A 49 -2.11 10.55 2.96
CA ALA A 49 -1.50 9.26 3.23
C ALA A 49 0.01 9.29 3.03
N LEU A 50 0.72 8.53 3.86
CA LEU A 50 2.13 8.23 3.64
C LEU A 50 2.25 7.16 2.55
N VAL A 51 2.65 7.56 1.34
CA VAL A 51 2.87 6.67 0.20
C VAL A 51 4.35 6.36 0.04
N MET A 52 4.74 5.08 0.09
CA MET A 52 6.13 4.64 0.06
C MET A 52 6.34 3.56 -1.00
N ASP A 53 7.33 3.77 -1.87
CA ASP A 53 7.85 2.72 -2.75
C ASP A 53 8.82 1.83 -1.98
N SER A 54 8.55 0.52 -1.95
CA SER A 54 9.41 -0.47 -1.30
C SER A 54 10.45 -1.11 -2.22
N ALA A 55 10.53 -0.71 -3.50
CA ALA A 55 11.47 -1.30 -4.47
C ALA A 55 12.93 -1.25 -4.01
N SER A 56 13.32 -0.16 -3.35
CA SER A 56 14.67 0.07 -2.83
C SER A 56 14.83 -0.29 -1.36
N MET A 57 13.79 -0.83 -0.71
CA MET A 57 13.78 -1.10 0.72
C MET A 57 14.06 -2.58 1.00
N ASN A 58 14.84 -2.83 2.05
CA ASN A 58 14.99 -4.18 2.60
C ASN A 58 13.84 -4.51 3.57
N LEU A 59 13.80 -5.76 4.04
CA LEU A 59 12.74 -6.23 4.93
C LEU A 59 12.70 -5.47 6.26
N GLU A 60 13.85 -5.15 6.85
CA GLU A 60 13.92 -4.44 8.13
C GLU A 60 13.32 -3.04 8.00
N GLU A 61 13.67 -2.31 6.93
CA GLU A 61 13.13 -0.97 6.65
C GLU A 61 11.60 -0.99 6.44
N ILE A 62 11.07 -2.00 5.73
CA ILE A 62 9.62 -2.17 5.57
C ILE A 62 8.97 -2.45 6.94
N MET A 63 9.58 -3.31 7.75
CA MET A 63 9.06 -3.66 9.07
C MET A 63 9.12 -2.49 10.05
N GLU A 64 10.10 -1.59 9.94
CA GLU A 64 10.15 -0.35 10.72
C GLU A 64 8.96 0.57 10.40
N ILE A 65 8.61 0.74 9.12
CA ILE A 65 7.43 1.51 8.72
C ILE A 65 6.16 0.87 9.29
N ILE A 66 6.02 -0.44 9.15
CA ILE A 66 4.85 -1.18 9.65
C ILE A 66 4.73 -1.03 11.17
N THR A 67 5.84 -1.16 11.89
CA THR A 67 5.88 -1.03 13.35
C THR A 67 5.54 0.39 13.80
N LYS A 68 6.04 1.41 13.10
CA LYS A 68 5.70 2.81 13.38
C LYS A 68 4.21 3.08 13.19
N ALA A 69 3.67 2.68 12.04
CA ALA A 69 2.23 2.83 11.76
C ALA A 69 1.37 2.04 12.76
N HIS A 70 1.82 0.86 13.19
CA HIS A 70 1.17 0.08 14.24
C HIS A 70 1.07 0.84 15.55
N ASN A 71 2.18 1.39 16.03
CA ASN A 71 2.22 2.17 17.26
C ASN A 71 1.35 3.44 17.20
N GLU A 72 1.15 3.99 16.00
CA GLU A 72 0.28 5.14 15.73
C GLU A 72 -1.19 4.76 15.48
N GLY A 73 -1.52 3.46 15.48
CA GLY A 73 -2.88 2.98 15.23
C GLY A 73 -3.35 3.09 13.77
N LYS A 74 -2.43 3.28 12.82
CA LYS A 74 -2.69 3.56 11.40
C LYS A 74 -2.76 2.29 10.57
N ASP A 75 -3.88 2.07 9.89
CA ASP A 75 -4.05 0.98 8.93
C ASP A 75 -3.10 1.14 7.73
N ILE A 76 -2.66 0.01 7.17
CA ILE A 76 -1.67 -0.02 6.08
C ILE A 76 -2.23 -0.81 4.89
N ALA A 77 -2.19 -0.20 3.70
CA ALA A 77 -2.35 -0.90 2.43
C ALA A 77 -0.97 -1.35 1.93
N ARG A 78 -0.70 -2.66 1.95
CA ARG A 78 0.53 -3.26 1.43
C ARG A 78 0.23 -3.90 0.07
N VAL A 79 0.58 -3.19 -1.00
CA VAL A 79 0.17 -3.54 -2.37
C VAL A 79 1.28 -4.31 -3.10
N HIS A 80 0.93 -5.46 -3.65
CA HIS A 80 1.81 -6.37 -4.39
C HIS A 80 1.21 -6.68 -5.77
N SER A 81 2.05 -6.94 -6.77
CA SER A 81 1.60 -7.55 -8.03
C SER A 81 1.10 -8.97 -7.84
#